data_AF-A0ABD2PEQ5-F1
#
_entry.id   AF-A0ABD2PEQ5-F1
#
_cell.length_a   1.000
_cell.length_b   1.000
_cell.length_c   1.000
_cell.angle_alpha   90.00
_cell.angle_beta   90.00
_cell.angle_gamma   90.00
#
_symmetry.space_group_name_H-M   'P 1'
#
loop_
_entity.id
_entity.type
_entity.pdbx_description
1 polymer ?
#
loop_
_entity_poly.entity_id
_entity_poly.type
_entity_poly.pdbx_seq_one_letter_code
_entity_poly.pdbx_strand_id
1 'polypeptide(L)'
;MMEVYLSTRRSSHRNYVPHLVSFDVGTNFQGSDRSSMIELRFANQSGELEVESGELKLLISPVPSLAESETLQVRLYGVFGPKQRQFLEERTLYLSQNRTKWCEFDVSEAVQWWLNDKINFKLELVCLNCKSELNVRRAYVNALIFKEALRRKRSASPYDQTRRTDCRSTSSNSKSKMKCCRHNMTVTFKDLRFPELASIVQPKSYEAGYCQGRCPPNYNYATNHSRIQTLVHQMDRKFAKQQSRNIIPKACCSPSRLEPLEIIRVDPYNSAKLIVEKWENMQVTECACS
;
A
#
# COMPACT_ATOMS: atom_id res chain seq x y z
N MET A 1 -7.76 5.24 -26.60
CA MET A 1 -6.84 6.27 -26.02
C MET A 1 -6.67 6.02 -24.51
N MET A 2 -6.21 4.82 -24.14
CA MET A 2 -6.07 4.38 -22.74
C MET A 2 -4.78 3.55 -22.59
N GLU A 3 -3.73 3.90 -23.34
CA GLU A 3 -2.42 3.22 -23.28
C GLU A 3 -1.27 4.14 -22.83
N VAL A 4 -1.55 5.41 -22.53
CA VAL A 4 -0.49 6.41 -22.24
C VAL A 4 -0.21 6.55 -20.73
N TYR A 5 -0.99 5.93 -19.85
CA TYR A 5 -0.81 6.09 -18.39
C TYR A 5 0.21 5.13 -17.74
N LEU A 6 0.77 4.18 -18.47
CA LEU A 6 1.73 3.20 -17.92
C LEU A 6 3.19 3.47 -18.30
N SER A 7 3.49 4.46 -19.14
CA SER A 7 4.85 4.64 -19.68
C SER A 7 5.77 5.59 -18.88
N THR A 8 5.29 6.29 -17.85
CA THR A 8 6.12 7.31 -17.15
C THR A 8 6.66 6.89 -15.77
N ARG A 9 6.67 5.59 -15.43
CA ARG A 9 7.25 5.10 -14.16
C ARG A 9 8.47 4.20 -14.36
N ARG A 10 9.38 4.62 -15.25
CA ARG A 10 10.77 4.14 -15.27
C ARG A 10 11.73 5.26 -14.90
N SER A 11 11.88 5.50 -13.61
CA SER A 11 13.19 5.77 -13.00
C SER A 11 13.06 5.91 -11.49
N SER A 12 13.98 5.23 -10.79
CA SER A 12 14.34 5.39 -9.38
C SER A 12 13.24 5.15 -8.34
N HIS A 13 13.02 3.88 -8.00
CA HIS A 13 12.95 3.30 -6.66
C HIS A 13 12.20 1.95 -6.77
N ARG A 14 12.93 0.84 -6.61
CA ARG A 14 12.36 -0.51 -6.57
C ARG A 14 11.61 -0.69 -5.24
N ASN A 15 10.40 -0.14 -5.18
CA ASN A 15 9.34 -0.81 -4.44
C ASN A 15 8.96 -1.98 -5.34
N TYR A 16 9.13 -3.21 -4.85
CA TYR A 16 8.47 -4.35 -5.45
C TYR A 16 6.98 -4.08 -5.26
N VAL A 17 6.38 -3.43 -6.25
CA VAL A 17 4.94 -3.23 -6.31
C VAL A 17 4.44 -4.49 -6.97
N PRO A 18 3.64 -5.31 -6.28
CA PRO A 18 3.06 -6.48 -6.91
C PRO A 18 2.25 -6.01 -8.12
N HIS A 19 2.41 -6.73 -9.21
CA HIS A 19 1.55 -6.53 -10.36
C HIS A 19 0.21 -7.19 -10.04
N LEU A 20 -0.86 -6.39 -10.00
CA LEU A 20 -2.21 -6.94 -10.01
C LEU A 20 -2.45 -7.57 -11.38
N VAL A 21 -2.72 -8.86 -11.38
CA VAL A 21 -3.17 -9.60 -12.54
C VAL A 21 -4.56 -10.13 -12.24
N SER A 22 -5.51 -9.78 -13.09
CA SER A 22 -6.87 -10.28 -13.02
C SER A 22 -7.08 -11.32 -14.11
N PHE A 23 -7.65 -12.46 -13.73
CA PHE A 23 -7.96 -13.55 -14.63
C PHE A 23 -9.48 -13.72 -14.69
N ASP A 24 -10.03 -13.64 -15.89
CA ASP A 24 -11.41 -13.99 -16.12
C ASP A 24 -11.59 -15.50 -16.02
N VAL A 25 -12.73 -15.90 -15.48
CA VAL A 25 -12.99 -17.28 -15.11
C VAL A 25 -14.21 -17.77 -15.86
N GLY A 26 -14.04 -18.89 -16.58
CA GLY A 26 -15.12 -19.55 -17.28
C GLY A 26 -15.97 -20.35 -16.29
N THR A 27 -17.24 -20.02 -16.18
CA THR A 27 -18.22 -20.85 -15.45
C THR A 27 -18.72 -21.94 -16.40
N ASN A 28 -17.97 -23.05 -16.48
CA ASN A 28 -18.45 -24.25 -17.17
C ASN A 28 -19.15 -25.14 -16.15
N PHE A 29 -20.48 -25.16 -16.21
CA PHE A 29 -21.33 -25.98 -15.36
C PHE A 29 -21.25 -27.45 -15.77
N GLN A 30 -20.29 -28.18 -15.19
CA GLN A 30 -20.31 -29.64 -15.13
C GLN A 30 -20.09 -30.05 -13.68
N GLY A 31 -21.20 -30.13 -12.93
CA GLY A 31 -21.19 -30.47 -11.51
C GLY A 31 -22.51 -31.10 -11.08
N SER A 32 -22.48 -31.86 -9.99
CA SER A 32 -23.66 -32.40 -9.30
C SER A 32 -24.44 -31.28 -8.59
N ASP A 33 -25.66 -31.55 -8.16
CA ASP A 33 -26.67 -30.63 -7.57
C ASP A 33 -26.19 -29.74 -6.38
N ARG A 34 -24.97 -29.97 -5.87
CA ARG A 34 -24.35 -29.25 -4.73
C ARG A 34 -22.95 -28.69 -5.01
N SER A 35 -22.40 -28.91 -6.20
CA SER A 35 -21.03 -28.56 -6.56
C SER A 35 -21.00 -27.71 -7.82
N SER A 36 -20.42 -26.52 -7.73
CA SER A 36 -20.15 -25.68 -8.91
C SER A 36 -18.68 -25.80 -9.28
N MET A 37 -18.41 -26.24 -10.51
CA MET A 37 -17.05 -26.28 -11.04
C MET A 37 -16.73 -24.99 -11.78
N ILE A 38 -15.57 -24.44 -11.48
CA ILE A 38 -15.07 -23.19 -12.00
C ILE A 38 -13.77 -23.49 -12.76
N GLU A 39 -13.77 -23.23 -14.07
CA GLU A 39 -12.61 -23.43 -14.92
C GLU A 39 -11.86 -22.11 -15.06
N LEU A 40 -10.63 -22.09 -14.53
CA LEU A 40 -9.76 -20.93 -14.64
C LEU A 40 -8.97 -21.02 -15.93
N ARG A 41 -8.95 -19.95 -16.71
CA ARG A 41 -8.12 -19.86 -17.93
C ARG A 41 -7.07 -18.79 -17.76
N PHE A 42 -5.83 -19.20 -17.61
CA PHE A 42 -4.70 -18.30 -17.49
C PHE A 42 -4.05 -18.05 -18.84
N ALA A 43 -3.66 -16.80 -19.11
CA ALA A 43 -2.70 -16.53 -20.17
C ALA A 43 -1.34 -17.10 -19.73
N ASN A 44 -0.66 -17.84 -20.60
CA ASN A 44 0.65 -18.43 -20.35
C ASN A 44 1.66 -17.31 -20.03
N GLN A 45 1.93 -17.07 -18.74
CA GLN A 45 2.92 -16.08 -18.32
C GLN A 45 4.28 -16.76 -18.19
N SER A 46 5.28 -16.22 -18.86
CA SER A 46 6.67 -16.68 -18.77
C SER A 46 7.43 -15.91 -17.67
N GLY A 47 8.05 -16.64 -16.75
CA GLY A 47 8.94 -16.09 -15.71
C GLY A 47 8.81 -16.83 -14.38
N GLU A 48 9.83 -16.74 -13.53
CA GLU A 48 9.76 -17.15 -12.11
C GLU A 48 8.96 -16.05 -11.37
N LEU A 49 7.74 -16.41 -10.94
CA LEU A 49 6.76 -15.50 -10.35
C LEU A 49 6.53 -15.89 -8.89
N GLU A 50 6.58 -14.92 -7.99
CA GLU A 50 6.24 -15.09 -6.58
C GLU A 50 4.86 -14.45 -6.33
N VAL A 51 3.93 -15.20 -5.76
CA VAL A 51 2.58 -14.74 -5.43
C VAL A 51 2.58 -14.15 -4.02
N GLU A 52 2.20 -12.88 -3.90
CA GLU A 52 1.98 -12.23 -2.61
C GLU A 52 0.59 -12.58 -2.05
N SER A 53 -0.43 -12.50 -2.90
CA SER A 53 -1.79 -12.91 -2.55
C SER A 53 -2.62 -13.24 -3.79
N GLY A 54 -3.62 -14.08 -3.62
CA GLY A 54 -4.60 -14.44 -4.63
C GLY A 54 -6.01 -14.41 -4.03
N GLU A 55 -6.91 -13.65 -4.63
CA GLU A 55 -8.32 -13.54 -4.23
C GLU A 55 -9.24 -13.98 -5.36
N LEU A 56 -10.05 -15.01 -5.13
CA LEU A 56 -11.16 -15.38 -5.99
C LEU A 56 -12.39 -14.57 -5.58
N LYS A 57 -12.95 -13.81 -6.52
CA LYS A 57 -14.19 -13.05 -6.30
C LYS A 57 -15.32 -13.63 -7.11
N LEU A 58 -16.42 -13.96 -6.43
CA LEU A 58 -17.62 -14.56 -7.00
C LEU A 58 -18.82 -13.64 -6.79
N LEU A 59 -19.55 -13.33 -7.85
CA LEU A 59 -20.85 -12.66 -7.77
C LEU A 59 -21.94 -13.72 -7.71
N ILE A 60 -22.48 -13.93 -6.52
CA ILE A 60 -23.49 -14.95 -6.28
C ILE A 60 -24.89 -14.34 -6.40
N SER A 61 -25.78 -15.04 -7.10
CA SER A 61 -27.19 -14.65 -7.23
C SER A 61 -27.92 -14.66 -5.89
N PRO A 62 -29.03 -13.91 -5.76
CA PRO A 62 -29.88 -14.01 -4.58
C PRO A 62 -30.43 -15.44 -4.45
N VAL A 63 -30.60 -15.91 -3.22
CA VAL A 63 -31.17 -17.24 -2.91
C VAL A 63 -32.53 -17.03 -2.25
N PRO A 64 -33.65 -17.11 -3.00
CA PRO A 64 -34.98 -16.77 -2.48
C PRO A 64 -35.46 -17.67 -1.33
N SER A 65 -34.91 -18.88 -1.24
CA SER A 65 -35.28 -19.90 -0.25
C SER A 65 -34.51 -19.81 1.08
N LEU A 66 -33.59 -18.85 1.21
CA LEU A 66 -32.72 -18.66 2.38
C LEU A 66 -33.41 -17.73 3.39
N ALA A 67 -33.53 -18.09 4.67
CA ALA A 67 -34.08 -17.19 5.67
C ALA A 67 -33.14 -16.00 5.95
N GLU A 68 -33.65 -14.85 6.43
CA GLU A 68 -32.87 -13.60 6.59
C GLU A 68 -31.61 -13.72 7.49
N SER A 69 -31.56 -14.72 8.38
CA SER A 69 -30.40 -14.99 9.26
C SER A 69 -29.66 -16.29 8.94
N GLU A 70 -30.03 -16.98 7.85
CA GLU A 70 -29.43 -18.25 7.48
C GLU A 70 -28.13 -18.02 6.69
N THR A 71 -27.08 -18.74 7.07
CA THR A 71 -25.74 -18.61 6.48
C THR A 71 -25.36 -19.85 5.71
N LEU A 72 -24.68 -19.71 4.59
CA LEU A 72 -24.24 -20.84 3.78
C LEU A 72 -22.76 -21.15 4.05
N GLN A 73 -22.43 -22.41 4.33
CA GLN A 73 -21.06 -22.87 4.47
C GLN A 73 -20.57 -23.39 3.12
N VAL A 74 -19.53 -22.75 2.58
CA VAL A 74 -18.97 -23.07 1.28
C VAL A 74 -17.51 -23.46 1.44
N ARG A 75 -17.15 -24.62 0.89
CA ARG A 75 -15.78 -25.10 0.79
C ARG A 75 -15.27 -24.93 -0.63
N LEU A 76 -14.03 -24.48 -0.74
CA LEU A 76 -13.32 -24.32 -1.98
C LEU A 76 -12.21 -25.37 -2.07
N TYR A 77 -12.18 -26.10 -3.18
CA TYR A 77 -11.14 -27.08 -3.48
C TYR A 77 -10.42 -26.74 -4.79
N GLY A 78 -9.11 -26.95 -4.82
CA GLY A 78 -8.33 -27.03 -6.05
C GLY A 78 -8.38 -28.46 -6.60
N VAL A 79 -8.71 -28.62 -7.88
CA VAL A 79 -8.80 -29.91 -8.58
C VAL A 79 -7.66 -30.01 -9.58
N PHE A 80 -6.80 -31.02 -9.37
CA PHE A 80 -5.57 -31.27 -10.12
C PHE A 80 -5.69 -32.50 -11.05
N GLY A 81 -6.75 -33.28 -10.86
CA GLY A 81 -7.07 -34.48 -11.61
C GLY A 81 -8.32 -35.18 -11.06
N PRO A 82 -8.77 -36.29 -11.66
CA PRO A 82 -10.04 -36.94 -11.30
C PRO A 82 -10.10 -37.48 -9.85
N LYS A 83 -8.95 -37.66 -9.20
CA LYS A 83 -8.86 -38.11 -7.79
C LYS A 83 -8.01 -37.20 -6.90
N GLN A 84 -7.46 -36.12 -7.44
CA GLN A 84 -6.58 -35.22 -6.71
C GLN A 84 -7.30 -33.89 -6.50
N ARG A 85 -7.87 -33.74 -5.29
CA ARG A 85 -8.49 -32.52 -4.81
C ARG A 85 -7.77 -32.04 -3.56
N GLN A 86 -7.54 -30.75 -3.43
CA GLN A 86 -6.94 -30.13 -2.25
C GLN A 86 -7.90 -29.10 -1.69
N PHE A 87 -8.11 -29.15 -0.38
CA PHE A 87 -8.86 -28.12 0.32
C PHE A 87 -8.08 -26.81 0.33
N LEU A 88 -8.72 -25.71 -0.04
CA LEU A 88 -8.12 -24.36 -0.03
C LEU A 88 -8.67 -23.55 1.13
N GLU A 89 -9.99 -23.37 1.17
CA GLU A 89 -10.65 -22.53 2.18
C GLU A 89 -12.07 -23.00 2.46
N GLU A 90 -12.56 -22.75 3.68
CA GLU A 90 -13.97 -22.84 4.05
C GLU A 90 -14.44 -21.47 4.52
N ARG A 91 -15.58 -21.00 3.99
CA ARG A 91 -16.10 -19.67 4.32
C ARG A 91 -17.61 -19.70 4.51
N THR A 92 -18.06 -18.96 5.52
CA THR A 92 -19.48 -18.72 5.79
C THR A 92 -19.95 -17.50 4.99
N LEU A 93 -20.93 -17.71 4.11
CA LEU A 93 -21.51 -16.69 3.25
C LEU A 93 -22.84 -16.18 3.81
N TYR A 94 -22.96 -14.86 3.85
CA TYR A 94 -24.19 -14.15 4.24
C TYR A 94 -24.87 -13.63 2.97
N LEU A 95 -25.67 -14.47 2.30
CA LEU A 95 -26.35 -14.10 1.07
C LEU A 95 -27.71 -13.44 1.37
N SER A 96 -28.24 -12.69 0.39
CA SER A 96 -29.54 -12.03 0.49
C SER A 96 -30.57 -12.77 -0.36
N GLN A 97 -31.84 -12.72 0.05
CA GLN A 97 -32.97 -13.20 -0.75
C GLN A 97 -33.14 -12.42 -2.06
N ASN A 98 -32.81 -11.13 -2.06
CA ASN A 98 -33.16 -10.21 -3.16
C ASN A 98 -31.97 -9.46 -3.78
N ARG A 99 -30.76 -9.60 -3.22
CA ARG A 99 -29.57 -8.90 -3.72
C ARG A 99 -28.44 -9.87 -4.04
N THR A 100 -27.86 -9.70 -5.21
CA THR A 100 -26.60 -10.34 -5.59
C THR A 100 -25.48 -9.86 -4.67
N LYS A 101 -24.56 -10.74 -4.29
CA LYS A 101 -23.46 -10.39 -3.38
C LYS A 101 -22.12 -10.86 -3.91
N TRP A 102 -21.11 -10.02 -3.76
CA TRP A 102 -19.72 -10.41 -3.97
C TRP A 102 -19.21 -11.19 -2.75
N CYS A 103 -18.63 -12.35 -3.02
CA CYS A 103 -17.98 -13.21 -2.05
C CYS A 103 -16.53 -13.38 -2.49
N GLU A 104 -15.63 -13.39 -1.52
CA GLU A 104 -14.19 -13.47 -1.75
C GLU A 104 -13.68 -14.75 -1.13
N PHE A 105 -12.64 -15.36 -1.70
CA PHE A 105 -11.94 -16.52 -1.15
C PHE A 105 -10.43 -16.34 -1.37
N ASP A 106 -9.63 -16.70 -0.39
CA ASP A 106 -8.19 -16.78 -0.49
C ASP A 106 -7.81 -18.00 -1.33
N VAL A 107 -7.13 -17.74 -2.44
CA VAL A 107 -6.63 -18.73 -3.38
C VAL A 107 -5.13 -18.54 -3.63
N SER A 108 -4.42 -17.90 -2.70
CA SER A 108 -3.00 -17.54 -2.85
C SER A 108 -2.13 -18.77 -3.18
N GLU A 109 -2.28 -19.86 -2.44
CA GLU A 109 -1.56 -21.12 -2.69
C GLU A 109 -1.91 -21.71 -4.06
N ALA A 110 -3.19 -21.68 -4.40
CA ALA A 110 -3.67 -22.19 -5.66
C ALA A 110 -3.06 -21.42 -6.84
N VAL A 111 -3.07 -20.08 -6.77
CA VAL A 111 -2.40 -19.20 -7.76
C VAL A 111 -0.92 -19.50 -7.85
N GLN A 112 -0.23 -19.74 -6.73
CA GLN A 112 1.20 -20.09 -6.74
C GLN A 112 1.47 -21.39 -7.49
N TRP A 113 0.68 -22.43 -7.26
CA TRP A 113 0.80 -23.68 -8.02
C TRP A 113 0.47 -23.49 -9.51
N TRP A 114 -0.53 -22.65 -9.82
CA TRP A 114 -0.95 -22.38 -11.19
C TRP A 114 0.14 -21.72 -12.02
N LEU A 115 0.83 -20.74 -11.44
CA LEU A 115 1.93 -20.04 -12.10
C LEU A 115 3.17 -20.92 -12.26
N ASN A 116 3.41 -21.86 -11.33
CA ASN A 116 4.58 -22.72 -11.36
C ASN A 116 4.45 -23.89 -12.35
N ASP A 117 3.32 -24.61 -12.34
CA ASP A 117 3.27 -25.96 -12.94
C ASP A 117 2.54 -26.06 -14.28
N LYS A 118 1.96 -24.99 -14.84
CA LYS A 118 1.31 -24.96 -16.17
C LYS A 118 0.23 -26.07 -16.41
N ILE A 119 -0.34 -26.66 -15.37
CA ILE A 119 -1.43 -27.65 -15.50
C ILE A 119 -2.78 -26.92 -15.59
N ASN A 120 -3.81 -27.57 -16.15
CA ASN A 120 -5.18 -27.05 -16.14
C ASN A 120 -5.78 -27.25 -14.75
N PHE A 121 -5.86 -26.18 -13.97
CA PHE A 121 -6.45 -26.25 -12.64
C PHE A 121 -7.89 -25.79 -12.65
N LYS A 122 -8.76 -26.58 -12.01
CA LYS A 122 -10.16 -26.24 -11.80
C LYS A 122 -10.39 -25.97 -10.32
N LEU A 123 -11.28 -25.05 -10.03
CA LEU A 123 -11.78 -24.84 -8.68
C LEU A 123 -13.14 -25.51 -8.53
N GLU A 124 -13.35 -26.18 -7.42
CA GLU A 124 -14.64 -26.79 -7.07
C GLU A 124 -15.19 -26.08 -5.83
N LEU A 125 -16.38 -25.48 -5.98
CA LEU A 125 -17.14 -24.92 -4.87
C LEU A 125 -18.18 -25.93 -4.41
N VAL A 126 -18.11 -26.31 -3.14
CA VAL A 126 -19.05 -27.24 -2.51
C VAL A 126 -19.81 -26.49 -1.43
N CYS A 127 -21.12 -26.34 -1.60
CA CYS A 127 -21.96 -25.81 -0.53
C CYS A 127 -22.47 -26.94 0.36
N LEU A 128 -22.19 -26.86 1.66
CA LEU A 128 -22.51 -27.93 2.60
C LEU A 128 -23.98 -27.95 3.01
N ASN A 129 -24.62 -26.79 3.06
CA ASN A 129 -25.98 -26.60 3.55
C ASN A 129 -26.90 -25.91 2.54
N CYS A 130 -26.58 -25.96 1.24
CA CYS A 130 -27.47 -25.51 0.19
C CYS A 130 -28.49 -26.59 -0.19
N LYS A 131 -29.74 -26.17 -0.48
CA LYS A 131 -30.79 -27.03 -1.04
C LYS A 131 -30.64 -27.26 -2.55
N SER A 132 -29.94 -26.35 -3.24
CA SER A 132 -29.69 -26.35 -4.68
C SER A 132 -28.30 -25.76 -4.97
N GLU A 133 -27.82 -25.87 -6.21
CA GLU A 133 -26.54 -25.30 -6.62
C GLU A 133 -26.46 -23.77 -6.40
N LEU A 134 -25.27 -23.27 -6.05
CA LEU A 134 -24.99 -21.83 -5.95
C LEU A 134 -24.86 -21.22 -7.35
N ASN A 135 -25.78 -20.31 -7.70
CA ASN A 135 -25.73 -19.65 -8.99
C ASN A 135 -24.70 -18.50 -9.00
N VAL A 136 -23.52 -18.77 -9.55
CA VAL A 136 -22.42 -17.81 -9.75
C VAL A 136 -22.61 -17.09 -11.09
N ARG A 137 -22.85 -15.77 -11.05
CA ARG A 137 -23.04 -14.93 -12.26
C ARG A 137 -21.73 -14.49 -12.90
N ARG A 138 -20.72 -14.20 -12.07
CA ARG A 138 -19.41 -13.73 -12.50
C ARG A 138 -18.35 -14.25 -11.53
N ALA A 139 -17.20 -14.59 -12.07
CA ALA A 139 -16.04 -15.00 -11.30
C ALA A 139 -14.79 -14.35 -11.90
N TYR A 140 -13.89 -13.85 -11.05
CA TYR A 140 -12.55 -13.46 -11.46
C TYR A 140 -11.56 -13.75 -10.33
N VAL A 141 -10.31 -14.02 -10.69
CA VAL A 141 -9.20 -14.16 -9.74
C VAL A 141 -8.31 -12.94 -9.84
N ASN A 142 -8.08 -12.27 -8.73
CA ASN A 142 -7.08 -11.21 -8.61
C ASN A 142 -5.85 -11.75 -7.91
N ALA A 143 -4.70 -11.69 -8.56
CA ALA A 143 -3.44 -12.09 -7.98
C ALA A 143 -2.48 -10.90 -7.93
N LEU A 144 -1.80 -10.73 -6.80
CA LEU A 144 -0.67 -9.84 -6.62
C LEU A 144 0.61 -10.66 -6.81
N ILE A 145 1.35 -10.38 -7.88
CA ILE A 145 2.55 -11.15 -8.24
C ILE A 145 3.80 -10.28 -8.35
N PHE A 146 4.94 -10.81 -7.92
CA PHE A 146 6.25 -10.27 -8.17
C PHE A 146 6.91 -11.00 -9.34
N LYS A 147 7.50 -10.24 -10.27
CA LYS A 147 8.45 -10.80 -11.24
C LYS A 147 9.81 -10.83 -10.56
N GLU A 148 10.33 -12.01 -10.24
CA GLU A 148 11.67 -12.12 -9.65
C GLU A 148 12.69 -11.73 -10.73
N ALA A 149 13.12 -10.46 -10.73
CA ALA A 149 14.19 -10.03 -11.61
C ALA A 149 15.49 -10.64 -11.09
N LEU A 150 15.95 -11.73 -11.72
CA LEU A 150 17.28 -12.35 -11.63
C LEU A 150 18.11 -11.83 -10.45
N ARG A 151 18.13 -12.59 -9.35
CA ARG A 151 18.88 -12.34 -8.12
C ARG A 151 20.29 -11.77 -8.40
N ARG A 152 20.42 -10.44 -8.41
CA ARG A 152 21.69 -9.79 -8.17
C ARG A 152 21.85 -9.65 -6.66
N LYS A 153 22.59 -10.58 -6.06
CA LYS A 153 23.22 -10.37 -4.75
C LYS A 153 23.97 -9.04 -4.80
N ARG A 154 23.47 -8.03 -4.05
CA ARG A 154 24.19 -6.96 -3.32
C ARG A 154 23.28 -5.75 -3.13
N SER A 155 22.54 -5.78 -2.04
CA SER A 155 22.41 -4.73 -1.01
C SER A 155 21.09 -4.95 -0.28
N ALA A 156 21.12 -4.83 1.05
CA ALA A 156 20.01 -5.03 1.95
C ALA A 156 18.71 -4.28 1.57
N SER A 157 17.60 -4.79 2.13
CA SER A 157 16.22 -4.29 2.05
C SER A 157 16.08 -2.75 1.96
N PRO A 158 15.27 -2.19 1.03
CA PRO A 158 14.99 -0.74 0.97
C PRO A 158 14.13 -0.20 2.13
N TYR A 159 13.65 -1.05 3.04
CA TYR A 159 12.86 -0.64 4.20
C TYR A 159 13.66 -0.52 5.48
N ASP A 160 14.95 -0.87 5.43
CA ASP A 160 15.82 -0.74 6.58
C ASP A 160 17.08 0.03 6.18
N GLN A 161 17.21 1.22 6.76
CA GLN A 161 18.30 2.20 6.64
C GLN A 161 18.18 3.23 5.49
N THR A 162 17.97 4.49 5.90
CA THR A 162 18.16 5.75 5.16
C THR A 162 17.03 6.26 4.23
N ARG A 163 15.76 6.22 4.64
CA ARG A 163 14.77 7.20 4.12
C ARG A 163 15.07 8.59 4.68
N ARG A 164 16.22 9.17 4.36
CA ARG A 164 16.42 10.60 4.56
C ARG A 164 16.08 11.28 3.25
N THR A 165 15.08 12.16 3.23
CA THR A 165 14.73 12.96 2.04
C THR A 165 15.73 14.10 1.86
N ASP A 166 17.02 13.85 2.09
CA ASP A 166 18.06 14.86 2.11
C ASP A 166 18.20 15.50 0.74
N CYS A 167 18.34 16.82 0.75
CA CYS A 167 18.59 17.57 -0.47
C CYS A 167 19.93 17.11 -1.06
N ARG A 168 19.90 16.45 -2.22
CA ARG A 168 21.11 16.10 -2.96
C ARG A 168 21.78 17.39 -3.42
N SER A 169 23.04 17.59 -3.02
CA SER A 169 23.88 18.69 -3.49
C SER A 169 24.24 18.47 -4.95
N THR A 170 23.37 18.88 -5.88
CA THR A 170 23.75 19.08 -7.28
C THR A 170 24.24 20.51 -7.42
N SER A 171 25.49 20.66 -7.85
CA SER A 171 26.26 21.89 -7.96
C SER A 171 25.50 23.10 -8.50
N SER A 172 25.70 24.23 -7.81
CA SER A 172 25.68 25.62 -8.27
C SER A 172 24.51 26.13 -9.15
N ASN A 173 23.95 27.25 -8.70
CA ASN A 173 23.37 28.31 -9.53
C ASN A 173 21.94 28.16 -10.05
N SER A 174 21.02 27.59 -9.27
CA SER A 174 19.63 28.03 -9.39
C SER A 174 18.96 28.22 -8.02
N LYS A 175 18.88 29.48 -7.59
CA LYS A 175 17.90 29.94 -6.58
C LYS A 175 16.44 29.73 -7.06
N SER A 176 16.22 29.03 -8.17
CA SER A 176 14.93 28.71 -8.75
C SER A 176 14.53 27.26 -8.39
N LYS A 177 13.66 27.15 -7.39
CA LYS A 177 12.68 26.05 -7.25
C LYS A 177 13.24 24.65 -6.93
N MET A 178 14.11 24.50 -5.92
CA MET A 178 14.35 23.17 -5.35
C MET A 178 13.04 22.53 -4.88
N LYS A 179 12.88 21.23 -5.17
CA LYS A 179 11.73 20.43 -4.70
C LYS A 179 11.84 20.20 -3.19
N CYS A 180 10.72 19.92 -2.53
CA CYS A 180 10.64 19.76 -1.07
C CYS A 180 11.60 18.67 -0.55
N CYS A 181 12.62 19.03 0.21
CA CYS A 181 13.59 18.10 0.76
C CYS A 181 14.06 18.53 2.16
N ARG A 182 14.75 17.61 2.84
CA ARG A 182 15.36 17.79 4.16
C ARG A 182 16.71 18.47 4.01
N HIS A 183 16.91 19.51 4.77
CA HIS A 183 18.17 20.22 4.92
C HIS A 183 18.76 19.94 6.29
N ASN A 184 20.08 19.85 6.35
CA ASN A 184 20.79 19.68 7.61
C ASN A 184 20.73 20.97 8.41
N MET A 185 20.37 20.87 9.68
CA MET A 185 20.42 21.95 10.67
C MET A 185 20.85 21.32 11.98
N THR A 186 22.00 21.75 12.47
CA THR A 186 22.50 21.33 13.78
C THR A 186 22.09 22.37 14.81
N VAL A 187 21.50 21.91 15.91
CA VAL A 187 21.13 22.75 17.04
C VAL A 187 22.11 22.48 18.17
N THR A 188 22.75 23.53 18.66
CA THR A 188 23.62 23.48 19.84
C THR A 188 22.89 24.15 20.99
N PHE A 189 22.65 23.43 22.10
CA PHE A 189 21.85 23.98 23.21
C PHE A 189 22.47 25.22 23.85
N LYS A 190 23.80 25.38 23.77
CA LYS A 190 24.50 26.58 24.25
C LYS A 190 24.13 27.84 23.47
N ASP A 191 23.80 27.71 22.20
CA ASP A 191 23.45 28.84 21.34
C ASP A 191 22.00 29.30 21.57
N LEU A 192 21.16 28.36 22.05
CA LEU A 192 19.80 28.62 22.47
C LEU A 192 19.84 29.29 23.85
N ARG A 193 19.70 30.63 23.88
CA ARG A 193 19.75 31.45 25.10
C ARG A 193 18.51 31.29 26.00
N PHE A 194 17.99 30.07 26.14
CA PHE A 194 16.88 29.73 27.02
C PHE A 194 17.42 29.08 28.30
N PRO A 195 17.16 29.65 29.50
CA PRO A 195 17.71 29.17 30.76
C PRO A 195 17.42 27.68 31.05
N GLU A 196 16.24 27.20 30.68
CA GLU A 196 15.81 25.81 30.91
C GLU A 196 16.68 24.79 30.15
N LEU A 197 17.16 25.16 28.96
CA LEU A 197 18.02 24.31 28.12
C LEU A 197 19.47 24.27 28.61
N ALA A 198 19.90 25.24 29.43
CA ALA A 198 21.24 25.27 29.99
C ALA A 198 21.51 24.12 30.98
N SER A 199 20.45 23.53 31.53
CA SER A 199 20.52 22.35 32.41
C SER A 199 20.85 21.04 31.68
N ILE A 200 20.80 21.03 30.34
CA ILE A 200 21.07 19.85 29.51
C ILE A 200 22.56 19.54 29.52
N VAL A 201 22.90 18.38 30.06
CA VAL A 201 24.25 17.84 30.11
C VAL A 201 24.58 17.16 28.78
N GLN A 202 23.68 16.35 28.22
CA GLN A 202 23.87 15.61 26.97
C GLN A 202 22.55 15.50 26.18
N PRO A 203 22.57 15.54 24.84
CA PRO A 203 23.70 15.92 23.98
C PRO A 203 24.00 17.42 24.03
N LYS A 204 25.23 17.82 23.69
CA LYS A 204 25.58 19.25 23.57
C LYS A 204 25.01 19.88 22.29
N SER A 205 24.91 19.08 21.24
CA SER A 205 24.32 19.45 19.95
C SER A 205 23.67 18.22 19.32
N TYR A 206 22.66 18.43 18.47
CA TYR A 206 22.03 17.35 17.71
C TYR A 206 21.62 17.83 16.31
N GLU A 207 21.49 16.89 15.36
CA GLU A 207 21.10 17.18 13.98
C GLU A 207 19.57 17.22 13.84
N ALA A 208 18.98 18.38 14.14
CA ALA A 208 17.53 18.58 14.05
C ALA A 208 17.00 18.43 12.61
N GLY A 209 17.68 19.05 11.65
CA GLY A 209 17.20 19.16 10.27
C GLY A 209 15.93 20.00 10.09
N TYR A 210 15.62 20.38 8.86
CA TYR A 210 14.37 21.09 8.54
C TYR A 210 13.93 20.83 7.09
N CYS A 211 12.64 21.06 6.80
CA CYS A 211 12.07 20.87 5.47
C CYS A 211 11.96 22.19 4.71
N GLN A 212 12.43 22.20 3.46
CA GLN A 212 12.29 23.37 2.59
C GLN A 212 12.19 22.94 1.12
N GLY A 213 11.47 23.74 0.33
CA GLY A 213 11.37 23.57 -1.12
C GLY A 213 9.94 23.72 -1.63
N ARG A 214 9.74 23.43 -2.91
CA ARG A 214 8.43 23.51 -3.58
C ARG A 214 7.81 22.13 -3.75
N CYS A 215 6.48 22.11 -3.77
CA CYS A 215 5.64 20.93 -3.95
C CYS A 215 4.95 20.95 -5.33
N PRO A 216 5.58 20.40 -6.38
CA PRO A 216 4.92 20.22 -7.67
C PRO A 216 3.95 19.01 -7.66
N PRO A 217 2.93 18.95 -8.55
CA PRO A 217 1.82 17.97 -8.50
C PRO A 217 2.20 16.48 -8.50
N ASN A 218 3.40 16.17 -9.00
CA ASN A 218 3.93 14.81 -9.09
C ASN A 218 5.16 14.67 -8.17
N TYR A 219 5.02 15.05 -6.89
CA TYR A 219 6.13 15.06 -5.96
C TYR A 219 5.71 14.73 -4.52
N ASN A 220 6.39 13.74 -3.94
CA ASN A 220 6.35 13.28 -2.54
C ASN A 220 5.26 13.92 -1.64
N TYR A 221 3.99 13.59 -1.85
CA TYR A 221 2.89 14.06 -1.01
C TYR A 221 2.69 13.14 0.19
N ALA A 222 2.48 13.72 1.37
CA ALA A 222 2.18 12.97 2.58
C ALA A 222 0.82 12.29 2.51
N THR A 223 -0.16 12.95 1.88
CA THR A 223 -1.54 12.47 1.78
C THR A 223 -2.12 12.69 0.38
N ASN A 224 -3.16 11.91 0.05
CA ASN A 224 -3.95 12.14 -1.16
C ASN A 224 -4.64 13.51 -1.13
N HIS A 225 -5.06 13.99 0.04
CA HIS A 225 -5.66 15.33 0.20
C HIS A 225 -4.70 16.42 -0.29
N SER A 226 -3.44 16.41 0.17
CA SER A 226 -2.41 17.38 -0.22
C SER A 226 -2.06 17.33 -1.72
N ARG A 227 -2.12 16.14 -2.32
CA ARG A 227 -1.97 15.95 -3.76
C ARG A 227 -3.13 16.60 -4.53
N ILE A 228 -4.36 16.31 -4.14
CA ILE A 228 -5.57 16.88 -4.77
C ILE A 228 -5.60 18.40 -4.58
N GLN A 229 -5.30 18.91 -3.39
CA GLN A 229 -5.21 20.35 -3.11
C GLN A 229 -4.23 21.05 -4.05
N THR A 230 -3.08 20.43 -4.35
CA THR A 230 -2.12 21.01 -5.29
C THR A 230 -2.62 21.00 -6.73
N LEU A 231 -3.37 19.97 -7.14
CA LEU A 231 -4.01 19.93 -8.46
C LEU A 231 -5.08 21.02 -8.59
N VAL A 232 -5.96 21.16 -7.60
CA VAL A 232 -7.00 22.20 -7.56
C VAL A 232 -6.36 23.59 -7.59
N HIS A 233 -5.32 23.83 -6.78
CA HIS A 233 -4.56 25.08 -6.82
C HIS A 233 -4.04 25.43 -8.22
N GLN A 234 -3.58 24.44 -8.98
CA GLN A 234 -3.10 24.67 -10.35
C GLN A 234 -4.23 24.95 -11.34
N MET A 235 -5.38 24.29 -11.17
CA MET A 235 -6.57 24.56 -11.96
C MET A 235 -7.06 25.99 -11.70
N ASP A 236 -7.22 26.37 -10.43
CA ASP A 236 -7.63 27.72 -10.04
C ASP A 236 -6.71 28.77 -10.63
N ARG A 237 -5.38 28.60 -10.56
CA ARG A 237 -4.45 29.55 -11.18
C ARG A 237 -4.56 29.63 -12.71
N LYS A 238 -4.93 28.54 -13.39
CA LYS A 238 -5.07 28.51 -14.86
C LYS A 238 -6.39 29.12 -15.32
N PHE A 239 -7.47 28.91 -14.56
CA PHE A 239 -8.83 29.35 -14.91
C PHE A 239 -9.20 30.71 -14.31
N ALA A 240 -8.60 31.11 -13.17
CA ALA A 240 -8.79 32.42 -12.55
C ALA A 240 -7.97 33.47 -13.29
N LYS A 241 -8.48 33.94 -14.44
CA LYS A 241 -7.85 35.00 -15.22
C LYS A 241 -8.08 36.41 -14.70
N GLN A 242 -8.92 36.67 -13.67
CA GLN A 242 -9.04 38.06 -13.17
C GLN A 242 -9.73 38.31 -11.83
N GLN A 243 -10.43 37.38 -11.16
CA GLN A 243 -11.16 37.78 -9.95
C GLN A 243 -11.59 36.64 -9.02
N SER A 244 -10.66 35.98 -8.32
CA SER A 244 -11.04 35.15 -7.16
C SER A 244 -10.23 35.52 -5.92
N ARG A 245 -10.91 36.04 -4.91
CA ARG A 245 -10.35 36.33 -3.58
C ARG A 245 -10.08 35.07 -2.74
N ASN A 246 -10.43 33.89 -3.26
CA ASN A 246 -10.30 32.57 -2.61
C ASN A 246 -9.58 31.57 -3.51
N ILE A 247 -8.29 31.78 -3.79
CA ILE A 247 -7.45 30.78 -4.45
C ILE A 247 -7.07 29.73 -3.40
N ILE A 248 -7.34 28.45 -3.68
CA ILE A 248 -6.90 27.35 -2.80
C ILE A 248 -5.38 27.42 -2.61
N PRO A 249 -4.82 27.32 -1.39
CA PRO A 249 -3.38 27.40 -1.19
C PRO A 249 -2.65 26.16 -1.74
N LYS A 250 -1.39 26.34 -2.16
CA LYS A 250 -0.48 25.24 -2.48
C LYS A 250 -0.17 24.41 -1.22
N ALA A 251 0.12 23.12 -1.38
CA ALA A 251 0.69 22.32 -0.31
C ALA A 251 2.06 22.87 0.15
N CYS A 252 2.36 22.71 1.43
CA CYS A 252 3.59 23.14 2.09
C CYS A 252 4.59 21.98 2.19
N CYS A 253 5.87 22.30 2.23
CA CYS A 253 6.92 21.30 2.52
C CYS A 253 7.07 21.20 4.04
N SER A 254 6.73 20.04 4.61
CA SER A 254 6.69 19.82 6.07
C SER A 254 7.31 18.46 6.42
N PRO A 255 7.72 18.25 7.70
CA PRO A 255 8.18 16.95 8.15
C PRO A 255 7.08 15.89 8.03
N SER A 256 7.39 14.77 7.39
CA SER A 256 6.52 13.58 7.35
C SER A 256 6.93 12.52 8.36
N ARG A 257 8.19 12.53 8.78
CA ARG A 257 8.70 11.66 9.83
C ARG A 257 9.68 12.43 10.71
N LEU A 258 9.48 12.28 12.01
CA LEU A 258 10.34 12.83 13.04
C LEU A 258 10.80 11.69 13.96
N GLU A 259 12.01 11.82 14.49
CA GLU A 259 12.57 10.93 15.49
C GLU A 259 12.74 11.66 16.83
N PRO A 260 12.63 10.92 17.94
CA PRO A 260 12.86 11.47 19.27
C PRO A 260 14.32 11.82 19.52
N LEU A 261 14.57 12.61 20.55
CA LEU A 261 15.88 12.89 21.10
C LEU A 261 15.89 12.52 22.59
N GLU A 262 16.83 11.68 23.00
CA GLU A 262 17.08 11.42 24.41
C GLU A 262 17.99 12.51 24.98
N ILE A 263 17.59 13.07 26.11
CA ILE A 263 18.33 14.12 26.80
C ILE A 263 18.63 13.73 28.24
N ILE A 264 19.77 14.20 28.73
CA ILE A 264 20.17 14.08 30.13
C ILE A 264 20.33 15.50 30.66
N ARG A 265 19.59 15.82 31.73
CA ARG A 265 19.65 17.14 32.38
C ARG A 265 19.82 17.02 33.89
N VAL A 266 20.36 18.06 34.51
CA VAL A 266 20.44 18.16 35.98
C VAL A 266 19.06 18.50 36.54
N ASP A 267 18.69 17.87 37.67
CA ASP A 267 17.44 18.19 38.38
C ASP A 267 17.49 19.65 38.88
N PRO A 268 16.51 20.51 38.52
CA PRO A 268 16.53 21.92 38.90
C PRO A 268 16.47 22.14 40.42
N TYR A 269 16.01 21.15 41.19
CA TYR A 269 15.91 21.21 42.64
C TYR A 269 17.04 20.46 43.36
N ASN A 270 17.83 19.65 42.64
CA ASN A 270 18.93 18.88 43.23
C ASN A 270 20.08 18.71 42.22
N SER A 271 21.14 19.49 42.39
CA SER A 271 22.32 19.49 41.51
C SER A 271 23.11 18.17 41.49
N ALA A 272 22.86 17.25 42.44
CA ALA A 272 23.50 15.93 42.48
C ALA A 272 22.69 14.84 41.74
N LYS A 273 21.51 15.16 41.21
CA LYS A 273 20.62 14.19 40.55
C LYS A 273 20.49 14.48 39.05
N LEU A 274 20.59 13.42 38.24
CA LEU A 274 20.38 13.47 36.80
C LEU A 274 19.00 12.91 36.43
N ILE A 275 18.37 13.51 35.43
CA ILE A 275 17.09 13.10 34.86
C ILE A 275 17.33 12.76 33.39
N VAL A 276 16.88 11.58 32.97
CA VAL A 276 16.87 11.15 31.57
C VAL A 276 15.45 11.31 31.04
N GLU A 277 15.30 12.05 29.95
CA GLU A 277 14.01 12.30 29.31
C GLU A 277 14.11 12.02 27.81
N LYS A 278 12.98 11.63 27.23
CA LYS A 278 12.86 11.41 25.79
C LYS A 278 11.93 12.47 25.21
N TRP A 279 12.49 13.37 24.42
CA TRP A 279 11.74 14.42 23.73
C TRP A 279 11.31 13.90 22.37
N GLU A 280 10.01 13.70 22.18
CA GLU A 280 9.46 13.23 20.91
C GLU A 280 9.52 14.34 19.84
N ASN A 281 9.58 13.94 18.57
CA ASN A 281 9.49 14.84 17.41
C ASN A 281 10.60 15.89 17.28
N MET A 282 11.83 15.58 17.68
CA MET A 282 12.94 16.53 17.72
C MET A 282 13.81 16.53 16.45
N GLN A 283 13.90 15.39 15.76
CA GLN A 283 14.79 15.21 14.61
C GLN A 283 13.98 14.94 13.34
N VAL A 284 13.98 15.85 12.38
CA VAL A 284 13.38 15.63 11.07
C VAL A 284 14.18 14.56 10.34
N THR A 285 13.53 13.48 9.91
CA THR A 285 14.16 12.44 9.09
C THR A 285 13.60 12.41 7.67
N GLU A 286 12.32 12.72 7.50
CA GLU A 286 11.66 12.76 6.19
C GLU A 286 10.81 14.03 6.03
N CYS A 287 10.81 14.60 4.82
CA CYS A 287 9.99 15.72 4.40
C CYS A 287 9.03 15.30 3.29
N ALA A 288 7.81 15.78 3.34
CA ALA A 288 6.81 15.58 2.30
C ALA A 288 5.96 16.85 2.10
N CYS A 289 5.13 16.81 1.07
CA CYS A 289 4.18 17.87 0.75
C CYS A 289 2.85 17.62 1.44
N SER A 290 2.45 18.52 2.35
CA SER A 290 1.20 18.48 3.10
C SER A 290 0.36 19.72 2.89
#